data_AF-A0A0L6VN07-F1
#
_entry.id   AF-A0A0L6VN07-F1
#
_cell.length_a   1.000
_cell.length_b   1.000
_cell.length_c   1.000
_cell.angle_alpha   90.00
_cell.angle_beta   90.00
_cell.angle_gamma   90.00
#
_symmetry.space_group_name_H-M   'P 1'
#
loop_
_entity.id
_entity.type
_entity.pdbx_description
1 polymer ?
#
loop_
_entity_poly.entity_id
_entity_poly.type
_entity_poly.pdbx_seq_one_letter_code
_entity_poly.pdbx_strand_id
1 'polypeptide(L)'
;KVLYAASYLGSRASQWFEPYLDLLKNQSPSCLINNWDRFEQQLFTLFRDPNEVQNTEFELNSLSMKDNRKASTYIAQFRTLQSRVDWNDAAFAFHF
;
A
#
# COMPACT_ATOMS: atom_id res chain seq x y z
N LYS A 1 6.74 17.73 -5.65
CA LYS A 1 6.12 16.62 -4.88
C LYS A 1 6.32 15.29 -5.59
N VAL A 2 5.80 15.11 -6.81
CA VAL A 2 5.93 13.85 -7.58
C VAL A 2 7.40 13.43 -7.78
N LEU A 3 8.28 14.30 -8.29
CA LEU A 3 9.70 13.96 -8.50
C LEU A 3 10.44 13.56 -7.22
N TYR A 4 10.08 14.16 -6.08
CA TYR A 4 10.63 13.81 -4.78
C TYR A 4 10.11 12.45 -4.30
N ALA A 5 8.83 12.15 -4.48
CA ALA A 5 8.30 10.81 -4.19
C ALA A 5 8.91 9.76 -5.12
N ALA A 6 9.13 10.11 -6.39
CA ALA A 6 9.74 9.25 -7.39
C ALA A 6 11.17 8.82 -7.01
N SER A 7 11.95 9.65 -6.30
CA SER A 7 13.29 9.24 -5.85
C SER A 7 13.29 8.15 -4.78
N TYR A 8 12.14 7.86 -4.16
CA TYR A 8 11.96 6.73 -3.23
C TYR A 8 11.45 5.46 -3.93
N LEU A 9 11.11 5.53 -5.22
CA LEU A 9 10.67 4.35 -5.95
C LEU A 9 11.85 3.39 -6.15
N GLY A 10 11.65 2.13 -5.76
CA GLY A 10 12.61 1.06 -5.99
C GLY A 10 12.25 0.21 -7.19
N SER A 11 13.25 -0.45 -7.76
CA SER A 11 13.10 -1.60 -8.68
C SER A 11 12.07 -1.36 -9.79
N ARG A 12 10.99 -2.17 -9.82
CA ARG A 12 9.95 -2.15 -10.86
C ARG A 12 9.18 -0.83 -10.93
N ALA A 13 8.98 -0.17 -9.79
CA ALA A 13 8.30 1.13 -9.75
C ALA A 13 9.20 2.24 -10.29
N SER A 14 10.51 2.17 -10.04
CA SER A 14 11.48 3.10 -10.65
C SER A 14 11.53 2.94 -12.17
N GLN A 15 11.60 1.70 -12.67
CA GLN A 15 11.61 1.42 -14.11
C GLN A 15 10.33 1.88 -14.80
N TRP A 16 9.17 1.74 -14.14
CA TRP A 16 7.92 2.28 -14.66
C TRP A 16 7.92 3.80 -14.75
N PHE A 17 8.57 4.48 -13.81
CA PHE A 17 8.56 5.94 -13.74
C PHE A 17 9.61 6.60 -14.65
N GLU A 18 10.68 5.88 -15.01
CA GLU A 18 11.82 6.36 -15.79
C GLU A 18 11.45 7.02 -17.14
N PRO A 19 10.52 6.51 -17.96
CA PRO A 19 10.16 7.15 -19.22
C PRO A 19 9.58 8.56 -19.05
N TYR A 20 8.91 8.83 -17.92
CA TYR A 20 8.37 10.16 -17.63
C TYR A 20 9.48 11.16 -17.29
N LEU A 21 10.59 10.69 -16.73
CA LEU A 21 11.78 11.52 -16.47
C LEU A 21 12.51 11.91 -17.76
N ASP A 22 12.53 11.03 -18.76
CA ASP A 22 13.17 11.35 -20.04
C ASP A 22 12.30 12.26 -20.93
N LEU A 23 10.98 12.20 -20.79
CA LEU A 23 10.06 13.14 -21.42
C LEU A 23 10.25 14.58 -20.90
N LEU A 24 10.59 14.76 -19.62
CA LEU A 24 10.90 16.08 -19.03
C LEU A 24 12.08 16.79 -19.70
N LYS A 25 13.08 16.03 -20.15
CA LYS A 25 14.28 16.60 -20.78
C LYS A 25 14.00 17.15 -22.19
N ASN A 26 12.96 16.64 -22.85
CA ASN A 26 12.74 16.83 -24.28
C ASN A 26 11.41 17.52 -24.64
N GLN A 27 10.43 17.56 -23.73
CA GLN A 27 9.08 18.11 -23.97
C GLN A 27 8.48 18.75 -22.70
N SER A 28 7.32 19.39 -22.86
CA SER A 28 6.49 19.86 -21.74
C SER A 28 6.18 18.69 -20.79
N PRO A 29 6.21 18.88 -19.45
CA PRO A 29 6.07 17.78 -18.52
C PRO A 29 4.74 17.04 -18.71
N SER A 30 4.80 15.72 -18.67
CA SER A 30 3.59 14.88 -18.76
C SER A 30 2.60 15.24 -17.65
N CYS A 31 1.30 15.02 -17.90
CA CYS A 31 0.26 15.28 -16.91
C CYS A 31 0.45 14.49 -15.60
N LEU A 32 1.22 13.39 -15.63
CA LEU A 32 1.54 12.57 -14.47
C LEU A 32 2.53 13.25 -13.52
N ILE A 33 3.53 13.97 -14.04
CA ILE A 33 4.56 14.64 -13.21
C ILE A 33 3.98 15.89 -12.53
N ASN A 34 3.08 16.58 -13.23
CA ASN A 34 2.51 17.84 -12.75
C ASN A 34 1.26 17.65 -11.88
N ASN A 35 0.73 16.43 -11.76
CA ASN A 35 -0.48 16.16 -11.00
C ASN A 35 -0.23 15.07 -9.95
N TRP A 36 -0.24 15.48 -8.67
CA TRP A 36 -0.01 14.58 -7.55
C TRP A 36 -1.07 13.48 -7.46
N ASP A 37 -2.35 13.83 -7.57
CA ASP A 37 -3.45 12.89 -7.39
C ASP A 37 -3.43 11.80 -8.47
N ARG A 38 -3.11 12.16 -9.71
CA ARG A 38 -2.95 11.18 -10.81
C ARG A 38 -1.75 10.28 -10.61
N PHE A 39 -0.63 10.83 -10.14
CA PHE A 39 0.55 10.04 -9.80
C PHE A 39 0.22 9.01 -8.72
N GLU A 40 -0.40 9.45 -7.63
CA GLU A 40 -0.78 8.60 -6.50
C GLU A 40 -1.77 7.52 -6.92
N GLN A 41 -2.82 7.88 -7.66
CA GLN A 41 -3.80 6.93 -8.19
C GLN A 41 -3.16 5.85 -9.07
N GLN A 42 -2.29 6.23 -10.01
CA GLN A 42 -1.64 5.24 -10.87
C GLN A 42 -0.64 4.38 -10.10
N LEU A 43 0.12 4.97 -9.17
CA LEU A 43 1.07 4.23 -8.33
C LEU A 43 0.34 3.15 -7.52
N PHE A 44 -0.75 3.51 -6.84
CA PHE A 44 -1.53 2.53 -6.10
C PHE A 44 -2.25 1.53 -7.01
N THR A 45 -2.80 1.95 -8.15
CA THR A 45 -3.47 1.01 -9.07
C THR A 45 -2.51 -0.05 -9.62
N LEU A 46 -1.25 0.30 -9.89
CA LEU A 46 -0.28 -0.60 -10.52
C LEU A 46 0.53 -1.44 -9.52
N PHE A 47 0.79 -0.92 -8.32
CA PHE A 47 1.74 -1.52 -7.38
C PHE A 47 1.14 -1.89 -6.02
N ARG A 48 -0.10 -1.47 -5.72
CA ARG A 48 -0.79 -1.95 -4.52
C ARG A 48 -1.22 -3.40 -4.73
N ASP A 49 -1.15 -4.20 -3.67
CA ASP A 49 -1.77 -5.52 -3.67
C ASP A 49 -3.30 -5.35 -3.68
N PRO A 50 -4.02 -5.79 -4.72
CA PRO A 50 -5.47 -5.67 -4.78
C PRO A 50 -6.18 -6.44 -3.66
N ASN A 51 -5.51 -7.45 -3.09
CA ASN A 51 -6.03 -8.27 -2.01
C ASN A 51 -5.44 -7.87 -0.66
N GLU A 52 -4.73 -6.74 -0.55
CA GLU A 52 -4.08 -6.32 0.70
C GLU A 52 -5.02 -6.36 1.91
N VAL A 53 -6.24 -5.85 1.76
CA VAL A 53 -7.26 -5.83 2.81
C VAL A 53 -7.70 -7.26 3.15
N GLN A 54 -8.07 -8.05 2.14
CA GLN A 54 -8.51 -9.44 2.32
C GLN A 54 -7.42 -10.31 2.95
N ASN A 55 -6.17 -10.15 2.51
CA ASN A 55 -5.00 -10.84 3.07
C ASN A 55 -4.78 -10.44 4.53
N THR A 56 -4.91 -9.15 4.85
CA THR A 56 -4.79 -8.65 6.22
C THR A 56 -5.91 -9.18 7.11
N GLU A 57 -7.16 -9.22 6.63
CA GLU A 57 -8.30 -9.81 7.35
C GLU A 57 -8.09 -11.30 7.60
N PHE A 58 -7.60 -12.04 6.60
CA PHE A 58 -7.25 -13.45 6.74
C PHE A 58 -6.12 -13.68 7.77
N GLU A 59 -5.06 -12.86 7.71
CA GLU A 59 -3.97 -12.88 8.69
C GLU A 59 -4.48 -12.55 10.10
N LEU A 60 -5.41 -11.61 10.23
CA LEU A 60 -6.01 -11.22 11.50
C LEU A 60 -6.90 -12.34 12.08
N ASN A 61 -7.72 -12.98 11.24
CA ASN A 61 -8.57 -14.12 11.63
C ASN A 61 -7.75 -15.37 12.03
N SER A 62 -6.58 -15.54 11.42
CA SER A 62 -5.65 -16.63 11.76
C SER A 62 -4.65 -16.25 12.85
N LEU A 63 -4.65 -15.00 13.32
CA LEU A 63 -3.71 -14.51 14.32
C LEU A 63 -4.01 -15.15 15.69
N SER A 64 -3.17 -16.09 16.07
CA SER A 64 -3.20 -16.73 17.39
C SER A 64 -1.87 -16.54 18.11
N MET A 65 -1.95 -16.38 19.44
CA MET A 65 -0.77 -16.36 20.30
C MET A 65 -0.20 -17.78 20.37
N LYS A 66 0.97 -18.00 19.76
CA LYS A 66 1.66 -19.30 19.81
C LYS A 66 2.17 -19.61 21.21
N ASP A 67 2.21 -20.90 21.55
CA ASP A 67 2.82 -21.38 22.79
C ASP A 67 4.26 -20.86 22.93
N ASN A 68 4.62 -20.45 24.16
CA ASN A 68 5.92 -19.89 24.51
C ASN A 68 6.27 -18.52 23.88
N ARG A 69 5.33 -17.82 23.22
CA ARG A 69 5.51 -16.42 22.81
C ARG A 69 5.07 -15.45 23.91
N LYS A 70 5.59 -14.21 23.88
CA LYS A 70 5.17 -13.14 24.79
C LYS A 70 3.88 -12.50 24.29
N ALA A 71 2.97 -12.15 25.20
CA ALA A 71 1.73 -11.44 24.89
C ALA A 71 2.01 -10.10 24.18
N SER A 72 3.11 -9.41 24.52
CA SER A 72 3.52 -8.16 23.87
C SER A 72 3.76 -8.32 22.36
N THR A 73 4.28 -9.47 21.92
CA THR A 73 4.51 -9.75 20.50
C THR A 73 3.19 -9.92 19.76
N TYR A 74 2.24 -10.65 20.36
CA TYR A 74 0.90 -10.82 19.80
C TYR A 74 0.19 -9.45 19.68
N ILE A 75 0.21 -8.65 20.74
CA ILE A 75 -0.42 -7.31 20.75
C ILE A 75 0.18 -6.43 19.64
N ALA A 76 1.51 -6.42 19.47
CA ALA A 76 2.15 -5.64 18.41
C ALA A 76 1.74 -6.10 17.01
N GLN A 77 1.65 -7.41 16.78
CA GLN A 77 1.19 -7.97 15.50
C GLN A 77 -0.27 -7.60 15.23
N PHE A 78 -1.15 -7.79 16.22
CA PHE A 78 -2.55 -7.41 16.13
C PHE A 78 -2.71 -5.94 15.78
N ARG A 79 -2.02 -5.02 16.46
CA ARG A 79 -2.11 -3.57 16.18
C ARG A 79 -1.62 -3.20 14.77
N THR A 80 -0.60 -3.90 14.27
CA THR A 80 -0.08 -3.69 12.91
C THR A 80 -1.08 -4.12 11.84
N LEU A 81 -1.76 -5.26 12.05
CA LEU A 81 -2.81 -5.72 11.15
C LEU A 81 -4.06 -4.84 11.26
N GLN A 82 -4.43 -4.47 12.50
CA GLN A 82 -5.55 -3.59 12.78
C GLN A 82 -5.45 -2.26 12.02
N SER A 83 -4.27 -1.65 11.92
CA SER A 83 -4.11 -0.34 11.24
C SER A 83 -4.22 -0.40 9.72
N ARG A 84 -4.26 -1.60 9.12
CA ARG A 84 -4.34 -1.82 7.67
C ARG A 84 -5.75 -2.16 7.19
N VAL A 85 -6.64 -2.55 8.12
CA VAL A 85 -8.05 -2.84 7.84
C VAL A 85 -8.87 -1.63 8.24
N ASP A 86 -9.79 -1.22 7.37
CA ASP A 86 -10.80 -0.22 7.72
C ASP A 86 -11.88 -0.92 8.56
N TRP A 87 -11.96 -0.59 9.84
CA TRP A 87 -12.91 -1.21 10.78
C TRP A 87 -14.29 -0.59 10.55
N ASN A 88 -14.95 -1.00 9.48
CA ASN A 88 -16.34 -0.65 9.22
C ASN A 88 -17.29 -1.71 9.80
N ASP A 89 -18.56 -1.35 9.96
CA ASP A 89 -19.60 -2.25 10.44
C ASP A 89 -19.88 -3.43 9.48
N ALA A 90 -19.26 -3.49 8.29
CA ALA A 90 -19.41 -4.63 7.38
C ALA A 90 -18.70 -5.88 7.90
N ALA A 91 -17.71 -5.74 8.80
CA ALA A 91 -17.10 -6.88 9.49
C ALA A 91 -18.12 -7.66 10.35
N PHE A 92 -19.26 -7.05 10.74
CA PHE A 92 -20.36 -7.74 11.42
C PHE A 92 -21.27 -8.55 10.48
N ALA A 93 -21.24 -8.31 9.16
CA ALA A 93 -22.19 -8.92 8.24
C ALA A 93 -21.94 -10.42 7.99
N PHE A 94 -20.74 -10.93 8.32
CA PHE A 94 -20.37 -12.34 8.11
C PHE A 94 -20.66 -13.25 9.32
N HIS A 95 -21.38 -12.76 10.34
CA HIS A 95 -21.69 -13.49 11.57
C HIS A 95 -23.18 -13.87 11.78
N PHE A 96 -23.98 -13.94 10.71
CA PHE A 96 -25.37 -14.46 10.78
C PHE A 96 -25.60 -15.62 9.82
#